data_AF-A0A2N1PLE3-F1
#
_entry.id   AF-A0A2N1PLE3-F1
#
_cell.length_a   1.000
_cell.length_b   1.000
_cell.length_c   1.000
_cell.angle_alpha   90.00
_cell.angle_beta   90.00
_cell.angle_gamma   90.00
#
_symmetry.space_group_name_H-M   'P 1'
#
loop_
_entity.id
_entity.type
_entity.pdbx_description
1 polymer ?
#
loop_
_entity_poly.entity_id
_entity_poly.type
_entity_poly.pdbx_seq_one_letter_code
_entity_poly.pdbx_strand_id
1 'polypeptide(L)'
;MPFKLRLSRLIPQLFFIALLAWFGDAFADHFFFHNGEPHSHPLLNISVHEHFMRGSLALFTAMLWLLHIYHTIRSSRDRIIEKAFNNSAPICITDTDFNIVTANDSYWEIFSSEEFPKNKPLLKCYDHRPGAKCHNQECPLTKIKGGAKEYFCETSKTVNGETNHFLITVKPILDGNKLFGISETFHNITERLELEEQKEELIRQLNETLDQVRTLRGFIPICASCKKIRDDKGYWNQLEAYVQMHSHAEFSHSLCPDCVEGLYGDLNINNSDRIEADPIKTDPII
;
A
#
# COMPACT_ATOMS: atom_id res chain seq x y z
N MET A 1 -8.83 11.52 -35.38
CA MET A 1 -7.40 11.13 -35.36
C MET A 1 -7.05 9.70 -35.86
N PRO A 2 -7.85 8.95 -36.67
CA PRO A 2 -7.43 7.60 -37.10
C PRO A 2 -6.56 7.55 -38.37
N PHE A 3 -6.40 8.67 -39.10
CA PHE A 3 -5.77 8.66 -40.43
C PHE A 3 -4.24 8.57 -40.40
N LYS A 4 -3.57 9.16 -39.39
CA LYS A 4 -2.09 9.16 -39.29
C LYS A 4 -1.50 7.78 -38.95
N LEU A 5 -2.25 6.90 -38.28
CA LEU A 5 -1.78 5.54 -37.97
C LEU A 5 -1.71 4.63 -39.21
N ARG A 6 -2.62 4.78 -40.18
CA ARG A 6 -2.60 3.95 -41.41
C ARG A 6 -1.43 4.29 -42.33
N LEU A 7 -1.07 5.57 -42.44
CA LEU A 7 0.01 6.01 -43.32
C LEU A 7 1.39 5.48 -42.87
N SER A 8 1.64 5.42 -41.55
CA SER A 8 2.89 4.87 -41.00
C SER A 8 3.12 3.39 -41.31
N ARG A 9 2.05 2.60 -41.50
CA ARG A 9 2.13 1.17 -41.86
C ARG A 9 2.31 0.92 -43.36
N LEU A 10 1.97 1.90 -44.21
CA LEU A 10 2.08 1.80 -45.67
C LEU A 10 3.48 2.15 -46.18
N ILE A 11 4.23 2.99 -45.46
CA ILE A 11 5.56 3.45 -45.85
C ILE A 11 6.58 2.30 -46.00
N PRO A 12 6.66 1.28 -45.11
CA PRO A 12 7.54 0.13 -45.31
C PRO A 12 7.17 -0.69 -46.55
N GLN A 13 5.87 -0.79 -46.86
CA GLN A 13 5.38 -1.51 -48.03
C GLN A 13 5.75 -0.76 -49.31
N LEU A 14 5.59 0.57 -49.33
CA LEU A 14 6.01 1.42 -50.44
C LEU A 14 7.53 1.39 -50.67
N PHE A 15 8.33 1.33 -49.59
CA PHE A 15 9.78 1.15 -49.70
C PHE A 15 10.16 -0.20 -50.31
N PHE A 16 9.52 -1.29 -49.86
CA PHE A 16 9.77 -2.62 -50.41
C PHE A 16 9.35 -2.71 -51.88
N ILE A 17 8.24 -2.06 -52.26
CA ILE A 17 7.77 -1.95 -53.65
C ILE A 17 8.78 -1.15 -54.49
N ALA A 18 9.31 -0.04 -53.98
CA ALA A 18 10.33 0.75 -54.69
C ALA A 18 11.64 -0.02 -54.89
N LEU A 19 12.06 -0.80 -53.88
CA LEU A 19 13.26 -1.63 -53.95
C LEU A 19 13.08 -2.81 -54.93
N LEU A 20 11.90 -3.44 -54.94
CA LEU A 20 11.52 -4.45 -55.92
C LEU A 20 11.41 -3.88 -57.34
N ALA A 21 10.87 -2.67 -57.50
CA ALA A 21 10.78 -2.00 -58.80
C ALA A 21 12.18 -1.69 -59.35
N TRP A 22 13.09 -1.21 -58.50
CA TRP A 22 14.49 -0.97 -58.85
C TRP A 22 15.22 -2.27 -59.24
N PHE A 23 14.99 -3.37 -58.50
CA PHE A 23 15.51 -4.69 -58.88
C PHE A 23 14.91 -5.19 -60.19
N GLY A 24 13.61 -4.98 -60.40
CA GLY A 24 12.90 -5.37 -61.62
C GLY A 24 13.41 -4.63 -62.85
N ASP A 25 13.69 -3.34 -62.73
CA ASP A 25 14.28 -2.52 -63.79
C ASP A 25 15.69 -3.01 -64.16
N ALA A 26 16.54 -3.25 -63.17
CA ALA A 26 17.88 -3.83 -63.38
C ALA A 26 17.83 -5.24 -64.01
N PHE A 27 16.82 -6.04 -63.67
CA PHE A 27 16.63 -7.39 -64.22
C PHE A 27 16.07 -7.35 -65.65
N ALA A 28 15.16 -6.42 -65.94
CA ALA A 28 14.61 -6.22 -67.27
C ALA A 28 15.68 -5.74 -68.26
N ASP A 29 16.56 -4.85 -67.81
CA ASP A 29 17.70 -4.38 -68.59
C ASP A 29 18.67 -5.53 -68.94
N HIS A 30 18.90 -6.44 -68.00
CA HIS A 30 19.73 -7.63 -68.21
C HIS A 30 19.15 -8.62 -69.23
N PHE A 31 17.83 -8.85 -69.22
CA PHE A 31 17.20 -9.90 -70.03
C PHE A 31 16.66 -9.44 -71.38
N PHE A 32 16.10 -8.22 -71.47
CA PHE A 32 15.36 -7.79 -72.66
C PHE A 32 16.19 -6.95 -73.63
N PHE A 33 17.18 -6.21 -73.14
CA PHE A 33 17.97 -5.29 -73.98
C PHE A 33 19.33 -5.87 -74.41
N HIS A 34 19.68 -7.09 -73.97
CA HIS A 34 20.94 -7.76 -74.33
C HIS A 34 20.81 -8.63 -75.59
N ASN A 35 20.56 -7.99 -76.73
CA ASN A 35 20.78 -8.60 -78.05
C ASN A 35 21.85 -7.79 -78.80
N GLY A 36 23.13 -8.15 -78.63
CA GLY A 36 24.21 -7.59 -79.44
C GLY A 36 25.63 -7.78 -78.88
N GLU A 37 26.19 -8.97 -79.13
CA GLU A 37 27.63 -9.34 -79.10
C GLU A 37 28.40 -9.52 -77.78
N PRO A 38 29.35 -10.49 -77.74
CA PRO A 38 29.98 -10.97 -76.51
C PRO A 38 31.25 -10.16 -76.22
N HIS A 39 31.47 -9.75 -74.96
CA HIS A 39 32.72 -9.90 -74.22
C HIS A 39 32.63 -9.16 -72.89
N SER A 40 33.11 -9.83 -71.84
CA SER A 40 33.31 -9.38 -70.44
C SER A 40 32.08 -9.38 -69.51
N HIS A 41 32.31 -9.86 -68.30
CA HIS A 41 31.29 -10.17 -67.29
C HIS A 41 30.36 -8.97 -66.99
N PRO A 42 29.05 -9.21 -66.73
CA PRO A 42 28.04 -8.15 -66.54
C PRO A 42 28.34 -7.18 -65.38
N LEU A 43 29.18 -7.59 -64.43
CA LEU A 43 29.57 -6.79 -63.27
C LEU A 43 30.67 -5.76 -63.55
N LEU A 44 31.38 -5.84 -64.68
CA LEU A 44 32.59 -5.07 -64.95
C LEU A 44 32.44 -3.98 -66.02
N ASN A 45 31.27 -3.85 -66.64
CA ASN A 45 31.03 -2.90 -67.74
C ASN A 45 30.04 -1.76 -67.38
N ILE A 46 29.76 -1.58 -66.09
CA ILE A 46 28.93 -0.50 -65.56
C ILE A 46 29.85 0.69 -65.24
N SER A 47 29.44 1.90 -65.65
CA SER A 47 30.18 3.14 -65.36
C SER A 47 30.39 3.32 -63.85
N VAL A 48 31.59 3.73 -63.43
CA VAL A 48 31.89 4.04 -62.02
C VAL A 48 30.90 5.06 -61.44
N HIS A 49 30.43 5.99 -62.28
CA HIS A 49 29.41 6.97 -61.91
C HIS A 49 28.08 6.29 -61.54
N GLU A 50 27.70 5.24 -62.27
CA GLU A 50 26.45 4.52 -62.03
C GLU A 50 26.51 3.68 -60.74
N HIS A 51 27.62 2.99 -60.47
CA HIS A 51 27.83 2.33 -59.18
C HIS A 51 27.80 3.32 -58.01
N PHE A 52 28.38 4.50 -58.18
CA PHE A 52 28.37 5.57 -57.18
C PHE A 52 26.95 6.10 -56.91
N MET A 53 26.16 6.34 -57.96
CA MET A 53 24.77 6.81 -57.81
C MET A 53 23.88 5.74 -57.16
N ARG A 54 24.03 4.47 -57.53
CA ARG A 54 23.27 3.35 -56.93
C ARG A 54 23.65 3.15 -55.46
N GLY A 55 24.96 3.20 -55.14
CA GLY A 55 25.45 3.09 -53.76
C GLY A 55 25.00 4.25 -52.87
N SER A 56 25.04 5.49 -53.38
CA SER A 56 24.60 6.66 -52.62
C SER A 56 23.10 6.66 -52.34
N LEU A 57 22.27 6.22 -53.31
CA LEU A 57 20.83 6.04 -53.10
C LEU A 57 20.52 4.94 -52.07
N ALA A 58 21.24 3.81 -52.12
CA ALA A 58 21.09 2.73 -51.14
C ALA A 58 21.49 3.18 -49.72
N LEU A 59 22.57 3.94 -49.58
CA LEU A 59 23.00 4.49 -48.30
C LEU A 59 22.00 5.53 -47.77
N PHE A 60 21.50 6.41 -48.63
CA PHE A 60 20.53 7.43 -48.24
C PHE A 60 19.20 6.82 -47.79
N THR A 61 18.71 5.82 -48.51
CA THR A 61 17.49 5.09 -48.13
C THR A 61 17.66 4.31 -46.83
N ALA A 62 18.81 3.65 -46.62
CA ALA A 62 19.14 3.00 -45.36
C ALA A 62 19.19 4.01 -44.20
N MET A 63 19.80 5.20 -44.41
CA MET A 63 19.84 6.26 -43.40
C MET A 63 18.44 6.77 -43.02
N LEU A 64 17.57 7.01 -44.01
CA LEU A 64 16.19 7.43 -43.76
C LEU A 64 15.39 6.36 -43.01
N TRP A 65 15.62 5.08 -43.33
CA TRP A 65 15.00 3.96 -42.64
C TRP A 65 15.46 3.86 -41.18
N LEU A 66 16.76 4.03 -40.90
CA LEU A 66 17.30 4.07 -39.55
C LEU A 66 16.74 5.25 -38.73
N LEU A 67 16.63 6.44 -39.33
CA LEU A 67 16.01 7.60 -38.69
C LEU A 67 14.54 7.35 -38.37
N HIS A 68 13.80 6.71 -39.28
CA HIS A 68 12.41 6.35 -39.06
C HIS A 68 12.23 5.32 -37.94
N ILE A 69 13.06 4.28 -37.90
CA ILE A 69 13.08 3.30 -36.81
C ILE A 69 13.41 3.98 -35.49
N TYR A 70 14.45 4.81 -35.46
CA TYR A 70 14.84 5.56 -34.27
C TYR A 70 13.67 6.41 -33.74
N HIS A 71 12.99 7.15 -34.61
CA HIS A 71 11.83 7.97 -34.24
C HIS A 71 10.63 7.11 -33.78
N THR A 72 10.39 5.97 -34.44
CA THR A 72 9.31 5.04 -34.08
C THR A 72 9.56 4.38 -32.72
N ILE A 73 10.79 3.95 -32.45
CA ILE A 73 11.20 3.38 -31.17
C ILE A 73 11.08 4.45 -30.06
N ARG A 74 11.59 5.67 -30.30
CA ARG A 74 11.52 6.77 -29.33
C ARG A 74 10.07 7.10 -28.97
N SER A 75 9.23 7.32 -29.97
CA SER A 75 7.80 7.61 -29.76
C SER A 75 7.04 6.47 -29.09
N SER A 76 7.41 5.21 -29.36
CA SER A 76 6.80 4.05 -28.68
C SER A 76 7.18 3.99 -27.20
N ARG A 77 8.45 4.26 -26.88
CA ARG A 77 8.95 4.29 -25.49
C ARG A 77 8.27 5.40 -24.69
N ASP A 78 8.18 6.60 -25.26
CA ASP A 78 7.58 7.75 -24.58
C ASP A 78 6.10 7.47 -24.25
N ARG A 79 5.36 6.83 -25.18
CA ARG A 79 3.96 6.43 -24.94
C ARG A 79 3.79 5.37 -23.85
N ILE A 80 4.73 4.44 -23.72
CA ILE A 80 4.69 3.42 -22.66
C ILE A 80 4.96 4.06 -21.29
N ILE A 81 5.94 4.97 -21.22
CA ILE A 81 6.25 5.72 -19.98
C ILE A 81 5.06 6.56 -19.56
N GLU A 82 4.44 7.28 -20.49
CA GLU A 82 3.24 8.08 -20.23
C GLU A 82 2.08 7.22 -19.68
N LYS A 83 1.82 6.07 -20.31
CA LYS A 83 0.80 5.14 -19.80
C LYS A 83 1.14 4.56 -18.43
N ALA A 84 2.40 4.20 -18.18
CA ALA A 84 2.83 3.70 -16.89
C ALA A 84 2.71 4.77 -15.80
N PHE A 85 3.05 6.02 -16.13
CA PHE A 85 2.88 7.18 -15.27
C PHE A 85 1.40 7.42 -14.94
N ASN A 86 0.51 7.36 -15.93
CA ASN A 86 -0.94 7.59 -15.75
C ASN A 86 -1.71 6.42 -15.12
N ASN A 87 -1.23 5.18 -15.23
CA ASN A 87 -1.84 4.02 -14.56
C ASN A 87 -1.30 3.78 -13.14
N SER A 88 -0.36 4.59 -12.67
CA SER A 88 0.17 4.50 -11.31
C SER A 88 -0.75 5.20 -10.31
N ALA A 89 -0.46 5.05 -9.01
CA ALA A 89 -1.07 5.90 -7.99
C ALA A 89 -0.94 7.39 -8.38
N PRO A 90 -1.81 8.28 -7.86
CA PRO A 90 -1.69 9.72 -8.06
C PRO A 90 -0.25 10.19 -7.76
N ILE A 91 0.41 10.76 -8.76
CA ILE A 91 1.80 11.22 -8.66
C ILE A 91 1.91 12.64 -9.20
N CYS A 92 2.60 13.50 -8.46
CA CYS A 92 3.08 14.78 -8.97
C CYS A 92 4.59 14.94 -8.76
N ILE A 93 5.18 15.78 -9.58
CA ILE A 93 6.58 16.19 -9.50
C ILE A 93 6.59 17.69 -9.25
N THR A 94 7.22 18.08 -8.15
CA THR A 94 7.35 19.46 -7.71
C THR A 94 8.83 19.85 -7.74
N ASP A 95 9.17 20.96 -8.39
CA ASP A 95 10.55 21.47 -8.42
C ASP A 95 10.99 22.07 -7.07
N THR A 96 12.26 22.50 -6.99
CA THR A 96 12.78 23.17 -5.79
C THR A 96 12.13 24.51 -5.48
N ASP A 97 11.43 25.13 -6.43
CA ASP A 97 10.75 26.41 -6.26
C ASP A 97 9.26 26.23 -5.99
N PHE A 98 8.84 25.03 -5.60
CA PHE A 98 7.45 24.66 -5.26
C PHE A 98 6.50 24.66 -6.46
N ASN A 99 6.97 24.71 -7.70
CA ASN A 99 6.10 24.58 -8.87
C ASN A 99 5.83 23.10 -9.16
N ILE A 100 4.57 22.77 -9.42
CA ILE A 100 4.19 21.46 -9.95
C ILE A 100 4.61 21.44 -11.43
N VAL A 101 5.67 20.70 -11.72
CA VAL A 101 6.24 20.55 -13.06
C VAL A 101 5.38 19.63 -13.90
N THR A 102 4.93 18.53 -13.31
CA THR A 102 4.06 17.56 -13.97
C THR A 102 3.29 16.73 -12.95
N ALA A 103 2.15 16.21 -13.34
CA ALA A 103 1.38 15.25 -12.57
C ALA A 103 0.59 14.34 -13.50
N ASN A 104 0.37 13.10 -13.05
CA ASN A 104 -0.32 12.09 -13.85
C ASN A 104 -1.84 12.30 -13.86
N ASP A 105 -2.55 11.56 -14.72
CA ASP A 105 -4.00 11.68 -14.83
C ASP A 105 -4.71 11.39 -13.50
N SER A 106 -4.30 10.34 -12.78
CA SER A 106 -4.87 9.98 -11.47
C SER A 106 -4.71 11.07 -10.41
N TYR A 107 -3.65 11.87 -10.47
CA TYR A 107 -3.50 13.05 -9.61
C TYR A 107 -4.55 14.11 -9.91
N TRP A 108 -4.75 14.42 -11.19
CA TRP A 108 -5.70 15.44 -11.61
C TRP A 108 -7.15 15.01 -11.38
N GLU A 109 -7.47 13.72 -11.47
CA GLU A 109 -8.80 13.19 -11.14
C GLU A 109 -9.21 13.51 -9.70
N ILE A 110 -8.25 13.50 -8.77
CA ILE A 110 -8.51 13.76 -7.35
C ILE A 110 -8.42 15.25 -7.01
N PHE A 111 -7.38 15.93 -7.48
CA PHE A 111 -7.04 17.28 -7.01
C PHE A 111 -7.51 18.40 -7.94
N SER A 112 -8.17 18.10 -9.06
CA SER A 112 -8.74 19.16 -9.91
C SER A 112 -9.98 19.80 -9.29
N SER A 113 -10.08 21.11 -9.48
CA SER A 113 -11.25 21.92 -9.11
C SER A 113 -11.50 22.96 -10.20
N GLU A 114 -12.63 23.67 -10.13
CA GLU A 114 -12.93 24.77 -11.05
C GLU A 114 -11.85 25.87 -11.03
N GLU A 115 -11.23 26.12 -9.86
CA GLU A 115 -10.17 27.10 -9.68
C GLU A 115 -8.80 26.64 -10.23
N PHE A 116 -8.59 25.32 -10.22
CA PHE A 116 -7.35 24.67 -10.63
C PHE A 116 -7.60 23.57 -11.68
N PRO A 117 -7.86 23.97 -12.94
CA PRO A 117 -8.03 23.03 -14.04
C PRO A 117 -6.71 22.33 -14.37
N LYS A 118 -6.84 21.14 -14.97
CA LYS A 118 -5.70 20.33 -15.44
C LYS A 118 -4.77 21.15 -16.33
N ASN A 119 -3.46 21.02 -16.11
CA ASN A 119 -2.40 21.69 -16.86
C ASN A 119 -2.37 23.22 -16.76
N LYS A 120 -2.92 23.81 -15.69
CA LYS A 120 -2.70 25.24 -15.39
C LYS A 120 -1.18 25.51 -15.29
N PRO A 121 -0.61 26.40 -16.11
CA PRO A 121 0.82 26.65 -16.10
C PRO A 121 1.26 27.35 -14.80
N LEU A 122 2.46 27.02 -14.31
CA LEU A 122 3.10 27.65 -13.15
C LEU A 122 2.27 27.59 -11.86
N LEU A 123 1.81 26.40 -11.52
CA LEU A 123 1.00 26.15 -10.34
C LEU A 123 1.87 25.79 -9.13
N LYS A 124 1.78 26.55 -8.04
CA LYS A 124 2.50 26.25 -6.79
C LYS A 124 1.79 25.16 -6.01
N CYS A 125 2.56 24.23 -5.44
CA CYS A 125 2.02 23.08 -4.72
C CYS A 125 1.18 23.49 -3.49
N TYR A 126 1.58 24.56 -2.79
CA TYR A 126 0.89 25.05 -1.59
C TYR A 126 -0.38 25.84 -1.92
N ASP A 127 -0.45 26.51 -3.08
CA ASP A 127 -1.66 27.20 -3.52
C ASP A 127 -2.70 26.21 -4.04
N HIS A 128 -2.24 25.21 -4.80
CA HIS A 128 -3.12 24.20 -5.37
C HIS A 128 -3.66 23.22 -4.34
N ARG A 129 -2.80 22.77 -3.41
CA ARG A 129 -3.13 21.73 -2.44
C ARG A 129 -2.60 22.06 -1.05
N PRO A 130 -3.12 23.13 -0.42
CA PRO A 130 -2.67 23.60 0.88
C PRO A 130 -2.80 22.51 1.95
N GLY A 131 -1.92 22.51 2.94
CA GLY A 131 -1.98 21.59 4.08
C GLY A 131 -1.25 22.12 5.29
N ALA A 132 -1.52 21.51 6.44
CA ALA A 132 -0.96 21.94 7.73
C ALA A 132 0.59 21.94 7.77
N LYS A 133 1.23 21.13 6.93
CA LYS A 133 2.70 20.99 6.83
C LYS A 133 3.35 21.98 5.83
N CYS A 134 2.56 22.80 5.14
CA CYS A 134 3.12 23.77 4.19
C CYS A 134 3.90 24.87 4.93
N HIS A 135 5.02 25.32 4.33
CA HIS A 135 5.89 26.40 4.84
C HIS A 135 6.51 26.19 6.23
N ASN A 136 6.55 24.95 6.74
CA ASN A 136 7.25 24.62 7.98
C ASN A 136 8.30 23.51 7.77
N GLN A 137 8.92 23.05 8.86
CA GLN A 137 9.98 22.03 8.82
C GLN A 137 9.47 20.62 8.46
N GLU A 138 8.16 20.39 8.48
CA GLU A 138 7.52 19.14 8.08
C GLU A 138 7.07 19.11 6.62
N CYS A 139 7.25 20.23 5.89
CA CYS A 139 6.97 20.28 4.47
C CYS A 139 7.78 19.19 3.74
N PRO A 140 7.15 18.39 2.87
CA PRO A 140 7.83 17.36 2.07
C PRO A 140 9.09 17.89 1.35
N LEU A 141 8.97 19.04 0.68
CA LEU A 141 10.08 19.65 -0.04
C LEU A 141 11.19 20.11 0.91
N THR A 142 10.83 20.68 2.06
CA THR A 142 11.82 21.10 3.08
C THR A 142 12.58 19.89 3.64
N LYS A 143 11.90 18.76 3.90
CA LYS A 143 12.55 17.53 4.39
C LYS A 143 13.55 16.97 3.40
N ILE A 144 13.18 16.89 2.12
CA ILE A 144 14.08 16.40 1.07
C ILE A 144 15.24 17.38 0.83
N LYS A 145 14.98 18.69 0.81
CA LYS A 145 16.05 19.70 0.76
C LYS A 145 17.01 19.61 1.94
N GLY A 146 16.53 19.17 3.10
CA GLY A 146 17.33 18.86 4.29
C GLY A 146 18.17 17.59 4.18
N GLY A 147 18.12 16.86 3.06
CA GLY A 147 18.94 15.67 2.80
C GLY A 147 18.24 14.34 3.05
N ALA A 148 16.93 14.31 3.32
CA ALA A 148 16.19 13.06 3.43
C ALA A 148 16.15 12.32 2.09
N LYS A 149 16.44 11.01 2.11
CA LYS A 149 16.38 10.14 0.92
C LYS A 149 14.95 9.73 0.56
N GLU A 150 14.10 9.66 1.57
CA GLU A 150 12.68 9.31 1.46
C GLU A 150 11.97 9.91 2.68
N TYR A 151 10.73 10.35 2.49
CA TYR A 151 9.91 10.88 3.58
C TYR A 151 8.46 10.42 3.38
N PHE A 152 7.84 10.00 4.47
CA PHE A 152 6.44 9.59 4.51
C PHE A 152 5.68 10.58 5.38
N CYS A 153 4.54 11.06 4.89
CA CYS A 153 3.68 11.89 5.71
C CYS A 153 2.21 11.62 5.47
N GLU A 154 1.48 11.47 6.56
CA GLU A 154 0.02 11.41 6.54
C GLU A 154 -0.54 12.84 6.57
N THR A 155 -1.55 13.09 5.76
CA THR A 155 -2.28 14.36 5.74
C THR A 155 -3.71 14.13 5.25
N SER A 156 -4.64 14.84 5.85
CA SER A 156 -5.99 14.99 5.30
C SER A 156 -6.01 16.13 4.30
N LYS A 157 -6.79 15.97 3.23
CA LYS A 157 -7.01 17.00 2.21
C LYS A 157 -8.48 17.04 1.87
N THR A 158 -9.03 18.24 1.87
CA THR A 158 -10.40 18.47 1.44
C THR A 158 -10.38 19.02 0.02
N VAL A 159 -11.01 18.31 -0.92
CA VAL A 159 -11.13 18.72 -2.32
C VAL A 159 -12.59 18.62 -2.71
N ASN A 160 -13.15 19.68 -3.30
CA ASN A 160 -14.56 19.72 -3.72
C ASN A 160 -15.57 19.36 -2.59
N GLY A 161 -15.21 19.65 -1.33
CA GLY A 161 -16.04 19.35 -0.15
C GLY A 161 -15.85 17.94 0.44
N GLU A 162 -15.13 17.04 -0.24
CA GLU A 162 -14.83 15.70 0.25
C GLU A 162 -13.45 15.68 0.92
N THR A 163 -13.37 15.12 2.14
CA THR A 163 -12.11 15.01 2.88
C THR A 163 -11.56 13.60 2.75
N ASN A 164 -10.38 13.49 2.17
CA ASN A 164 -9.66 12.24 2.01
C ASN A 164 -8.34 12.25 2.80
N HIS A 165 -8.00 11.12 3.39
CA HIS A 165 -6.75 10.91 4.12
C HIS A 165 -5.73 10.27 3.19
N PHE A 166 -4.54 10.86 3.11
CA PHE A 166 -3.48 10.39 2.22
C PHE A 166 -2.20 10.09 2.99
N LEU A 167 -1.60 8.93 2.70
CA LEU A 167 -0.20 8.65 2.95
C LEU A 167 0.61 9.11 1.73
N ILE A 168 1.41 10.16 1.92
CA ILE A 168 2.26 10.71 0.88
C ILE A 168 3.66 10.10 1.01
N THR A 169 4.11 9.48 -0.08
CA THR A 169 5.50 9.03 -0.23
C THR A 169 6.26 10.04 -1.06
N VAL A 170 7.38 10.52 -0.53
CA VAL A 170 8.15 11.62 -1.12
C VAL A 170 9.57 11.16 -1.38
N LYS A 171 10.04 11.31 -2.61
CA LYS A 171 11.41 10.96 -3.03
C LYS A 171 12.07 12.12 -3.77
N PRO A 172 13.40 12.35 -3.61
CA PRO A 172 14.12 13.33 -4.41
C PRO A 172 14.17 12.89 -5.87
N ILE A 173 14.02 13.86 -6.77
CA ILE A 173 14.39 13.73 -8.18
C ILE A 173 15.70 14.50 -8.36
N LEU A 174 16.72 13.80 -8.82
CA LEU A 174 18.05 14.34 -9.07
C LEU A 174 18.26 14.50 -10.58
N ASP A 175 18.82 15.63 -10.98
CA ASP A 175 19.41 15.84 -12.30
C ASP A 175 20.94 15.82 -12.15
N GLY A 176 21.55 14.67 -12.42
CA GLY A 176 22.91 14.37 -12.02
C GLY A 176 23.06 14.38 -10.49
N ASN A 177 23.92 15.27 -9.96
CA ASN A 177 24.12 15.46 -8.51
C ASN A 177 23.30 16.62 -7.93
N LYS A 178 22.51 17.32 -8.74
CA LYS A 178 21.71 18.46 -8.30
C LYS A 178 20.27 18.02 -8.03
N LEU A 179 19.70 18.46 -6.91
CA LEU A 179 18.28 18.26 -6.65
C LEU A 179 17.46 19.07 -7.67
N PHE A 180 16.71 18.37 -8.51
CA PHE A 180 15.74 18.98 -9.44
C PHE A 180 14.43 19.28 -8.73
N GLY A 181 13.97 18.34 -7.88
CA GLY A 181 12.68 18.44 -7.20
C GLY A 181 12.36 17.20 -6.39
N ILE A 182 11.08 16.98 -6.17
CA ILE A 182 10.54 15.81 -5.47
C ILE A 182 9.45 15.15 -6.31
N SER A 183 9.35 13.82 -6.19
CA SER A 183 8.17 13.06 -6.59
C SER A 183 7.33 12.80 -5.35
N GLU A 184 6.06 13.17 -5.41
CA GLU A 184 5.08 12.90 -4.37
C GLU A 184 4.06 11.91 -4.93
N THR A 185 3.87 10.78 -4.23
CA THR A 185 2.82 9.78 -4.55
C THR A 185 1.78 9.79 -3.44
N PHE A 186 0.50 9.84 -3.79
CA PHE A 186 -0.61 9.90 -2.83
C PHE A 186 -1.33 8.55 -2.77
N HIS A 187 -1.25 7.88 -1.63
CA HIS A 187 -2.03 6.68 -1.36
C HIS A 187 -3.22 7.07 -0.49
N ASN A 188 -4.44 6.85 -1.00
CA ASN A 188 -5.65 7.08 -0.21
C ASN A 188 -5.72 6.01 0.89
N ILE A 189 -5.82 6.45 2.14
CA ILE A 189 -5.93 5.62 3.34
C ILE A 189 -7.23 5.89 4.11
N THR A 190 -8.18 6.65 3.54
CA THR A 190 -9.47 6.97 4.18
C THR A 190 -10.21 5.70 4.57
N GLU A 191 -10.48 4.80 3.62
CA GLU A 191 -11.18 3.52 3.88
C GLU A 191 -10.47 2.70 4.96
N ARG A 192 -9.14 2.68 4.94
CA ARG A 192 -8.36 1.94 5.92
C ARG A 192 -8.53 2.52 7.32
N LEU A 193 -8.48 3.83 7.47
CA LEU A 193 -8.65 4.49 8.77
C LEU A 193 -10.08 4.31 9.30
N GLU A 194 -11.10 4.43 8.43
CA GLU A 194 -12.50 4.18 8.80
C GLU A 194 -12.71 2.74 9.28
N LEU A 195 -12.10 1.75 8.59
CA LEU A 195 -12.15 0.35 9.01
C LEU A 195 -11.40 0.10 10.32
N GLU A 196 -10.26 0.76 10.54
CA GLU A 196 -9.51 0.68 11.80
C GLU A 196 -10.34 1.24 12.96
N GLU A 197 -11.00 2.39 12.78
CA GLU A 197 -11.89 2.98 13.78
C GLU A 197 -13.12 2.11 14.08
N GLN A 198 -13.79 1.60 13.04
CA GLN A 198 -14.92 0.67 13.19
C GLN A 198 -14.53 -0.60 13.94
N LYS A 199 -13.34 -1.12 13.66
CA LYS A 199 -12.82 -2.30 14.36
C LYS A 199 -12.55 -2.00 15.83
N GLU A 200 -11.94 -0.87 16.15
CA GLU A 200 -11.69 -0.46 17.53
C GLU A 200 -12.99 -0.28 18.31
N GLU A 201 -13.99 0.33 17.70
CA GLU A 201 -15.32 0.48 18.28
C GLU A 201 -16.01 -0.87 18.54
N LEU A 202 -15.93 -1.81 17.58
CA LEU A 202 -16.50 -3.15 17.77
C LEU A 202 -15.78 -3.91 18.89
N ILE A 203 -14.46 -3.78 19.01
CA ILE A 203 -13.69 -4.37 20.11
C ILE A 203 -14.13 -3.77 21.45
N ARG A 204 -14.35 -2.45 21.51
CA ARG A 204 -14.85 -1.78 22.72
C ARG A 204 -16.22 -2.33 23.11
N GLN A 205 -17.17 -2.40 22.18
CA GLN A 205 -18.51 -2.95 22.41
C GLN A 205 -18.47 -4.42 22.86
N LEU A 206 -17.58 -5.22 22.27
CA LEU A 206 -17.39 -6.62 22.66
C LEU A 206 -16.91 -6.72 24.11
N ASN A 207 -15.91 -5.91 24.50
CA ASN A 207 -15.39 -5.90 25.87
C ASN A 207 -16.45 -5.44 26.87
N GLU A 208 -17.22 -4.41 26.56
CA GLU A 208 -18.32 -3.93 27.42
C GLU A 208 -19.38 -5.02 27.61
N THR A 209 -19.75 -5.73 26.54
CA THR A 209 -20.70 -6.85 26.61
C THR A 209 -20.16 -8.00 27.46
N LEU A 210 -18.87 -8.33 27.32
CA LEU A 210 -18.22 -9.37 28.13
C LEU A 210 -18.19 -9.01 29.61
N ASP A 211 -17.94 -7.75 29.95
CA ASP A 211 -17.97 -7.30 31.35
C ASP A 211 -19.39 -7.28 31.93
N GLN A 212 -20.41 -6.95 31.14
CA GLN A 212 -21.81 -7.12 31.54
C GLN A 212 -22.16 -8.59 31.80
N VAL A 213 -21.71 -9.51 30.96
CA VAL A 213 -21.91 -10.96 31.21
C VAL A 213 -21.17 -11.42 32.47
N ARG A 214 -19.94 -10.94 32.71
CA ARG A 214 -19.18 -11.26 33.93
C ARG A 214 -19.88 -10.77 35.20
N THR A 215 -20.42 -9.55 35.20
CA THR A 215 -21.17 -9.01 36.33
C THR A 215 -22.48 -9.77 36.56
N LEU A 216 -23.20 -10.14 35.49
CA LEU A 216 -24.39 -10.99 35.59
C LEU A 216 -24.09 -12.40 36.12
N ARG A 217 -22.92 -12.97 35.79
CA ARG A 217 -22.41 -14.24 36.38
C ARG A 217 -22.08 -14.13 37.87
N GLY A 218 -21.94 -12.92 38.42
CA GLY A 218 -21.75 -12.70 39.86
C GLY A 218 -23.04 -12.73 40.67
N PHE A 219 -24.21 -12.75 40.02
CA PHE A 219 -25.50 -12.81 40.72
C PHE A 219 -25.85 -14.26 41.07
N ILE A 220 -25.52 -14.65 42.30
CA ILE A 220 -25.84 -15.98 42.83
C ILE A 220 -27.22 -15.93 43.51
N PRO A 221 -28.28 -16.53 42.92
CA PRO A 221 -29.61 -16.53 43.54
C PRO A 221 -29.60 -17.37 44.82
N ILE A 222 -29.79 -16.70 45.96
CA ILE A 222 -29.83 -17.31 47.29
C ILE A 222 -31.25 -17.27 47.88
N CYS A 223 -31.69 -18.36 48.53
CA CYS A 223 -32.97 -18.38 49.23
C CYS A 223 -32.88 -17.50 50.49
N ALA A 224 -33.77 -16.51 50.63
CA ALA A 224 -33.79 -15.62 51.78
C ALA A 224 -34.02 -16.36 53.11
N SER A 225 -34.78 -17.47 53.09
CA SER A 225 -35.14 -18.26 54.26
C SER A 225 -34.06 -19.28 54.66
N CYS A 226 -33.62 -20.13 53.72
CA CYS A 226 -32.73 -21.26 54.04
C CYS A 226 -31.29 -21.11 53.50
N LYS A 227 -30.95 -19.97 52.87
CA LYS A 227 -29.60 -19.64 52.35
C LYS A 227 -29.01 -20.61 51.31
N LYS A 228 -29.80 -21.54 50.78
CA LYS A 228 -29.41 -22.38 49.64
C LYS A 228 -29.20 -21.54 48.39
N ILE A 229 -28.26 -21.96 47.55
CA ILE A 229 -27.95 -21.34 46.26
C ILE A 229 -28.65 -22.11 45.14
N ARG A 230 -29.30 -21.41 44.21
CA ARG A 230 -29.86 -22.02 43.00
C ARG A 230 -28.83 -22.04 41.87
N ASP A 231 -28.61 -23.21 41.27
CA ASP A 231 -27.70 -23.37 40.13
C ASP A 231 -28.38 -23.06 38.77
N ASP A 232 -27.58 -23.09 37.70
CA ASP A 232 -28.03 -22.83 36.32
C ASP A 232 -29.06 -23.86 35.81
N LYS A 233 -29.15 -25.03 36.45
CA LYS A 233 -30.13 -26.10 36.15
C LYS A 233 -31.42 -25.94 36.96
N GLY A 234 -31.43 -25.02 37.93
CA GLY A 234 -32.56 -24.71 38.79
C GLY A 234 -32.63 -25.51 40.09
N TYR A 235 -31.62 -26.29 40.45
CA TYR A 235 -31.57 -27.01 41.72
C TYR A 235 -31.03 -26.14 42.85
N TRP A 236 -31.51 -26.40 44.06
CA TRP A 236 -31.09 -25.70 45.27
C TRP A 236 -30.03 -26.50 46.03
N ASN A 237 -28.81 -25.97 46.07
CA ASN A 237 -27.64 -26.57 46.70
C ASN A 237 -27.31 -25.86 48.02
N GLN A 238 -26.65 -26.57 48.94
CA GLN A 238 -26.01 -25.93 50.10
C GLN A 238 -24.88 -25.00 49.63
N LEU A 239 -24.65 -23.93 50.37
CA LEU A 239 -23.73 -22.87 49.97
C LEU A 239 -22.30 -23.40 49.80
N GLU A 240 -21.86 -24.19 50.76
CA GLU A 240 -20.53 -24.81 50.81
C GLU A 240 -20.32 -25.73 49.60
N ALA A 241 -21.31 -26.61 49.35
CA ALA A 241 -21.28 -27.53 48.22
C ALA A 241 -21.26 -26.79 46.86
N TYR A 242 -22.02 -25.70 46.73
CA TYR A 242 -22.04 -24.89 45.52
C TYR A 242 -20.70 -24.19 45.29
N VAL A 243 -20.13 -23.54 46.32
CA VAL A 243 -18.87 -22.80 46.23
C VAL A 243 -17.69 -23.76 45.96
N GLN A 244 -17.65 -24.92 46.61
CA GLN A 244 -16.61 -25.92 46.39
C GLN A 244 -16.66 -26.51 44.97
N MET A 245 -17.85 -26.61 44.37
CA MET A 245 -18.02 -27.11 42.99
C MET A 245 -17.68 -26.06 41.92
N HIS A 246 -17.85 -24.77 42.23
CA HIS A 246 -17.67 -23.67 41.27
C HIS A 246 -16.42 -22.82 41.53
N SER A 247 -15.57 -23.22 42.48
CA SER A 247 -14.31 -22.54 42.81
C SER A 247 -13.27 -23.54 43.31
N HIS A 248 -12.05 -23.06 43.56
CA HIS A 248 -11.00 -23.84 44.20
C HIS A 248 -10.96 -23.66 45.73
N ALA A 249 -12.06 -23.23 46.35
CA ALA A 249 -12.12 -23.01 47.80
C ALA A 249 -12.29 -24.33 48.58
N GLU A 250 -11.55 -24.46 49.68
CA GLU A 250 -11.70 -25.53 50.66
C GLU A 250 -12.29 -24.99 51.96
N PHE A 251 -13.23 -25.72 52.56
CA PHE A 251 -13.91 -25.32 53.79
C PHE A 251 -13.38 -26.11 54.99
N SER A 252 -13.09 -25.39 56.09
CA SER A 252 -12.83 -25.99 57.40
C SER A 252 -14.04 -25.77 58.31
N HIS A 253 -14.25 -26.66 59.27
CA HIS A 253 -15.40 -26.63 60.19
C HIS A 253 -15.00 -26.12 61.58
N SER A 254 -14.27 -25.00 61.64
CA SER A 254 -13.91 -24.35 62.91
C SER A 254 -15.10 -23.59 63.51
N LEU A 255 -15.20 -23.57 64.83
CA LEU A 255 -16.13 -22.69 65.54
C LEU A 255 -15.49 -21.29 65.71
N CYS A 256 -16.26 -20.22 65.48
CA CYS A 256 -15.80 -18.86 65.80
C CYS A 256 -15.80 -18.63 67.33
N PRO A 257 -15.04 -17.64 67.83
CA PRO A 257 -14.98 -17.34 69.27
C PRO A 257 -16.36 -17.19 69.92
N ASP A 258 -17.29 -16.47 69.27
CA ASP A 258 -18.65 -16.25 69.77
C ASP A 258 -19.44 -17.56 69.91
N CYS A 259 -19.29 -18.49 68.95
CA CYS A 259 -19.93 -19.79 69.00
C CYS A 259 -19.29 -20.70 70.05
N VAL A 260 -17.97 -20.62 70.25
CA VAL A 260 -17.28 -21.34 71.32
C VAL A 260 -17.75 -20.84 72.68
N GLU A 261 -17.84 -19.53 72.86
CA GLU A 261 -18.34 -18.90 74.10
C GLU A 261 -19.81 -19.27 74.35
N GLY A 262 -20.66 -19.25 73.33
CA GLY A 262 -22.07 -19.64 73.48
C GLY A 262 -22.29 -21.13 73.77
N LEU A 263 -21.45 -22.03 73.24
CA LEU A 263 -21.59 -23.49 73.42
C LEU A 263 -20.84 -24.04 74.64
N TYR A 264 -19.71 -23.42 74.98
CA TYR A 264 -18.76 -23.94 75.98
C TYR A 264 -18.34 -22.89 77.01
N GLY A 265 -18.81 -21.64 76.95
CA GLY A 265 -18.46 -20.59 77.90
C GLY A 265 -18.89 -20.87 79.34
N ASP A 266 -19.93 -21.70 79.53
CA ASP A 266 -20.38 -22.17 80.85
C ASP A 266 -19.61 -23.41 81.34
N LEU A 267 -18.76 -24.03 80.50
CA LEU A 267 -17.81 -25.03 80.98
C LEU A 267 -16.68 -24.30 81.69
N ASN A 268 -16.86 -24.13 83.00
CA ASN A 268 -15.83 -23.67 83.92
C ASN A 268 -14.69 -24.70 83.94
N ILE A 269 -13.78 -24.63 82.95
CA ILE A 269 -12.55 -25.42 82.95
C ILE A 269 -11.66 -24.81 84.03
N ASN A 270 -11.93 -25.18 85.28
CA ASN A 270 -11.01 -24.98 86.39
C ASN A 270 -9.73 -25.72 86.03
N ASN A 271 -8.78 -24.92 85.58
CA ASN A 271 -7.42 -25.26 85.22
C ASN A 271 -6.76 -26.04 86.38
N SER A 272 -6.89 -27.36 86.39
CA SER A 272 -6.20 -28.22 87.36
C SER A 272 -5.74 -29.58 86.83
N ASP A 273 -6.08 -29.98 85.61
CA ASP A 273 -5.44 -31.13 84.97
C ASP A 273 -4.76 -30.69 83.68
N ARG A 274 -3.49 -30.28 83.81
CA ARG A 274 -2.54 -30.41 82.69
C ARG A 274 -2.45 -31.90 82.40
N ILE A 275 -3.16 -32.36 81.37
CA ILE A 275 -2.76 -33.59 80.70
C ILE A 275 -1.45 -33.24 79.99
N GLU A 276 -0.33 -33.64 80.59
CA GLU A 276 0.96 -33.69 79.91
C GLU A 276 0.73 -34.44 78.59
N ALA A 277 0.84 -33.72 77.47
CA ALA A 277 0.90 -34.37 76.18
C ALA A 277 2.17 -35.23 76.17
N ASP A 278 1.98 -36.54 76.21
CA ASP A 278 3.04 -37.51 75.95
C ASP A 278 3.68 -37.15 74.60
N PRO A 279 5.02 -36.99 74.52
CA PRO A 279 5.66 -36.67 73.26
C PRO A 279 5.46 -37.84 72.31
N ILE A 280 4.77 -37.57 71.20
CA ILE A 280 4.61 -38.49 70.07
C ILE A 280 6.02 -38.88 69.61
N LYS A 281 6.42 -40.14 69.89
CA LYS A 281 7.60 -40.75 69.28
C LYS A 281 7.35 -40.84 67.78
N THR A 282 8.06 -40.02 67.01
CA THR A 282 8.22 -40.23 65.57
C THR A 282 9.40 -41.16 65.37
N ASP A 283 9.14 -42.39 64.94
CA ASP A 283 10.18 -43.28 64.45
C ASP A 283 10.80 -42.71 63.16
N PRO A 284 12.13 -42.81 62.97
CA PRO A 284 12.79 -42.26 61.80
C PRO A 284 12.45 -43.08 60.56
N ILE A 285 11.91 -42.41 59.55
CA ILE A 285 11.66 -42.97 58.23
C ILE A 285 13.03 -43.23 57.58
N ILE A 286 13.31 -44.51 57.30
CA ILE A 286 14.34 -44.99 56.36
C ILE A 286 13.81 -44.81 54.94
#